data_AF-A0A7S3FZ99-F1
#
_entry.id   AF-A0A7S3FZ99-F1
#
_cell.length_a   1.000
_cell.length_b   1.000
_cell.length_c   1.000
_cell.angle_alpha   90.00
_cell.angle_beta   90.00
_cell.angle_gamma   90.00
#
_symmetry.space_group_name_H-M   'P 1'
#
loop_
_entity.id
_entity.type
_entity.pdbx_description
1 polymer ?
#
loop_
_entity_poly.entity_id
_entity_poly.type
_entity_poly.pdbx_seq_one_letter_code
_entity_poly.pdbx_strand_id
1 'polypeptide(L)'
;VYNKLDDAKIKYIISMRKSLCNNNIVFEDGSLNLKYFNVKKGHYWSQKENEKLVQGILQHGVLNFKLIKQDYFKGCQASQTEIRLRICKLLKVYDLRKYEGVKFESQEQIAKEAQQNRKLADQGKRSELVGGIF
;
A
#
# COMPACT_ATOMS: atom_id res chain seq x y z
N VAL A 1 -32.72 -19.20 3.01
CA VAL A 1 -32.67 -20.20 4.11
C VAL A 1 -31.50 -19.84 5.01
N TYR A 2 -31.76 -19.20 6.15
CA TYR A 2 -30.73 -18.97 7.17
C TYR A 2 -30.52 -20.28 7.92
N ASN A 3 -29.45 -21.02 7.59
CA ASN A 3 -29.01 -22.13 8.44
C ASN A 3 -28.47 -21.51 9.73
N LYS A 4 -29.30 -21.49 10.79
CA LYS A 4 -28.82 -21.24 12.16
C LYS A 4 -27.91 -22.42 12.52
N LEU A 5 -26.61 -22.23 12.34
CA LEU A 5 -25.63 -23.12 12.93
C LEU A 5 -25.83 -23.07 14.46
N ASP A 6 -26.01 -24.25 15.04
CA ASP A 6 -26.07 -24.42 16.48
C ASP A 6 -24.82 -23.81 17.15
N ASP A 7 -25.01 -23.09 18.25
CA ASP A 7 -23.95 -22.37 18.98
C ASP A 7 -22.80 -23.30 19.37
N ALA A 8 -23.11 -24.57 19.65
CA ALA A 8 -22.11 -25.61 19.92
C ALA A 8 -21.18 -25.85 18.71
N LYS A 9 -21.73 -25.87 17.50
CA LYS A 9 -20.96 -26.04 16.26
C LYS A 9 -20.09 -24.83 15.97
N ILE A 10 -20.60 -23.62 16.24
CA ILE A 10 -19.83 -22.38 16.06
C ILE A 10 -18.63 -22.36 17.01
N LYS A 11 -18.83 -22.71 18.29
CA LYS A 11 -17.74 -22.81 19.27
C LYS A 11 -16.68 -23.83 18.87
N TYR A 12 -17.10 -25.00 18.38
CA TYR A 12 -16.18 -26.02 17.88
C TYR A 12 -15.38 -25.56 16.66
N ILE A 13 -16.02 -24.87 15.70
CA ILE A 13 -15.34 -24.31 14.53
C ILE A 13 -14.30 -23.26 14.95
N ILE A 14 -14.64 -22.39 15.90
CA ILE A 14 -13.73 -21.37 16.42
C ILE A 14 -12.54 -22.01 17.15
N SER A 15 -12.77 -23.03 17.99
CA SER A 15 -11.67 -23.71 18.69
C SER A 15 -10.73 -24.41 17.72
N MET A 16 -11.27 -25.10 16.70
CA MET A 16 -10.44 -25.71 15.65
C MET A 16 -9.60 -24.67 14.92
N ARG A 17 -10.20 -23.54 14.50
CA ARG A 17 -9.46 -22.45 13.83
C ARG A 17 -8.32 -21.92 14.69
N LYS A 18 -8.57 -21.65 15.98
CA LYS A 18 -7.54 -21.17 16.90
C LYS A 18 -6.42 -22.18 17.13
N SER A 19 -6.74 -23.48 17.13
CA SER A 19 -5.74 -24.54 17.34
C SER A 19 -4.88 -24.85 16.11
N LEU A 20 -5.44 -24.71 14.91
CA LEU A 20 -4.80 -25.16 13.66
C LEU A 20 -4.23 -24.03 12.82
N CYS A 21 -4.62 -22.78 13.06
CA CYS A 21 -4.20 -21.63 12.26
C CYS A 21 -3.36 -20.64 13.09
N ASN A 22 -2.31 -20.09 12.49
CA ASN A 22 -1.50 -19.05 13.12
C ASN A 22 -2.30 -17.74 13.30
N ASN A 23 -1.92 -16.92 14.29
CA ASN A 23 -2.58 -15.66 14.69
C ASN A 23 -2.76 -14.63 13.56
N ASN A 24 -2.08 -14.78 12.44
CA ASN A 24 -2.23 -13.90 11.28
C ASN A 24 -3.45 -14.26 10.41
N ILE A 25 -3.97 -15.48 10.54
CA ILE A 25 -5.05 -16.06 9.73
C ILE A 25 -6.42 -15.90 10.43
N VAL A 26 -6.42 -15.91 11.76
CA VAL A 26 -7.62 -15.93 12.60
C VAL A 26 -7.49 -14.85 13.67
N PHE A 27 -8.53 -14.04 13.85
CA PHE A 27 -8.60 -13.03 14.90
C PHE A 27 -8.91 -13.64 16.27
N GLU A 28 -8.75 -12.87 17.34
CA GLU A 28 -8.99 -13.35 18.72
C GLU A 28 -10.44 -13.81 18.96
N ASP A 29 -11.40 -13.28 18.20
CA ASP A 29 -12.80 -13.72 18.23
C ASP A 29 -13.06 -15.03 17.47
N GLY A 30 -12.05 -15.59 16.78
CA GLY A 30 -12.17 -16.80 15.97
C GLY A 30 -12.65 -16.59 14.54
N SER A 31 -12.88 -15.33 14.15
CA SER A 31 -13.21 -14.97 12.77
C SER A 31 -11.97 -15.01 11.87
N LEU A 32 -12.18 -15.22 10.57
CA LEU A 32 -11.08 -15.31 9.59
C LEU A 32 -10.61 -13.90 9.22
N ASN A 33 -9.30 -13.71 9.19
CA ASN A 33 -8.68 -12.52 8.65
C ASN A 33 -8.72 -12.56 7.11
N LEU A 34 -9.82 -12.12 6.49
CA LEU A 34 -9.97 -12.13 5.03
C LEU A 34 -8.86 -11.37 4.29
N LYS A 35 -8.25 -10.37 4.95
CA LYS A 35 -7.10 -9.62 4.42
C LYS A 35 -5.85 -10.50 4.27
N TYR A 36 -5.70 -11.53 5.11
CA TYR A 36 -4.65 -12.54 4.97
C TYR A 36 -4.76 -13.32 3.65
N PHE A 37 -5.98 -13.66 3.24
CA PHE A 37 -6.24 -14.49 2.06
C PHE A 37 -6.24 -13.68 0.76
N ASN A 38 -6.55 -12.39 0.84
CA ASN A 38 -6.65 -11.54 -0.34
C ASN A 38 -5.29 -11.06 -0.88
N VAL A 39 -4.19 -11.23 -0.14
CA VAL A 39 -2.89 -10.69 -0.55
C VAL A 39 -1.75 -11.66 -0.25
N LYS A 40 -0.86 -11.88 -1.23
CA LYS A 40 0.37 -12.67 -1.03
C LYS A 40 1.15 -12.10 0.17
N LYS A 41 1.37 -12.94 1.19
CA LYS A 41 2.18 -12.62 2.37
C LYS A 41 3.53 -12.00 1.95
N GLY A 42 3.90 -10.87 2.57
CA GLY A 42 5.21 -10.22 2.38
C GLY A 42 5.29 -9.14 1.29
N HIS A 43 4.16 -8.69 0.70
CA HIS A 43 4.14 -7.62 -0.32
C HIS A 43 3.70 -6.24 0.20
N TYR A 44 3.52 -6.10 1.51
CA TYR A 44 3.23 -4.80 2.10
C TYR A 44 4.53 -4.11 2.51
N TRP A 45 4.77 -2.94 1.94
CA TRP A 45 5.80 -2.04 2.47
C TRP A 45 5.41 -1.57 3.87
N SER A 46 6.31 -1.81 4.81
CA SER A 46 6.34 -1.26 6.15
C SER A 46 6.47 0.26 6.10
N GLN A 47 6.21 0.90 7.25
CA GLN A 47 6.42 2.34 7.42
C GLN A 47 7.86 2.74 7.08
N LYS A 48 8.86 1.94 7.49
CA LYS A 48 10.28 2.17 7.20
C LYS A 48 10.57 2.20 5.70
N GLU A 49 9.91 1.35 4.91
CA GLU A 49 10.07 1.32 3.45
C GLU A 49 9.42 2.54 2.79
N ASN A 50 8.29 3.02 3.32
CA ASN A 50 7.68 4.27 2.85
C ASN A 50 8.57 5.49 3.17
N GLU A 51 9.18 5.53 4.35
CA GLU A 51 10.14 6.57 4.73
C GLU A 51 11.37 6.56 3.81
N LYS A 52 11.94 5.38 3.53
CA LYS A 52 13.02 5.20 2.56
C LYS A 52 12.65 5.69 1.16
N LEU A 53 11.42 5.44 0.72
CA LEU A 53 10.95 5.94 -0.57
C LEU A 53 10.89 7.47 -0.59
N VAL A 54 10.35 8.09 0.45
CA VAL A 54 10.29 9.55 0.56
C VAL A 54 11.70 10.13 0.51
N GLN A 55 12.65 9.59 1.28
CA GLN A 55 14.04 10.03 1.26
C GLN A 55 14.67 9.89 -0.14
N GLY A 56 14.43 8.76 -0.82
CA GLY A 56 14.89 8.58 -2.19
C GLY A 56 14.33 9.61 -3.18
N ILE A 57 13.04 9.95 -3.06
CA ILE A 57 12.41 11.00 -3.87
C ILE A 57 13.04 12.37 -3.58
N LEU A 58 13.27 12.70 -2.31
CA LEU A 58 13.88 13.98 -1.92
C LEU A 58 15.33 14.08 -2.42
N GLN A 59 16.08 12.98 -2.44
CA GLN A 59 17.48 13.01 -2.85
C GLN A 59 17.65 12.97 -4.38
N HIS A 60 16.93 12.07 -5.06
CA HIS A 60 17.13 11.79 -6.48
C HIS A 60 16.03 12.33 -7.39
N GLY A 61 14.87 12.71 -6.86
CA GLY A 61 13.71 13.12 -7.66
C GLY A 61 12.80 11.95 -8.06
N VAL A 62 11.60 12.30 -8.56
CA VAL A 62 10.46 11.38 -8.70
C VAL A 62 10.68 10.29 -9.76
N LEU A 63 11.38 10.59 -10.85
CA LEU A 63 11.58 9.68 -11.98
C LEU A 63 12.84 8.81 -11.89
N ASN A 64 13.70 9.04 -10.89
CA ASN A 64 14.99 8.38 -10.78
C ASN A 64 14.92 7.03 -10.04
N PHE A 65 14.04 6.14 -10.50
CA PHE A 65 13.73 4.86 -9.85
C PHE A 65 14.96 3.96 -9.67
N LYS A 66 15.89 3.98 -10.64
CA LYS A 66 17.11 3.17 -10.61
C LYS A 66 18.01 3.60 -9.45
N LEU A 67 18.20 4.90 -9.25
CA LEU A 67 19.00 5.46 -8.16
C LEU A 67 18.32 5.23 -6.81
N ILE A 68 17.02 5.49 -6.71
CA ILE A 68 16.24 5.22 -5.48
C ILE A 68 16.37 3.75 -5.07
N LYS A 69 16.23 2.82 -6.03
CA LYS A 69 16.41 1.39 -5.76
C LYS A 69 17.82 1.10 -5.26
N GLN A 70 18.81 1.64 -5.96
CA GLN A 70 20.21 1.42 -5.66
C GLN A 70 20.57 1.96 -4.28
N ASP A 71 20.07 3.11 -3.83
CA ASP A 71 20.56 3.70 -2.58
C ASP A 71 19.72 3.31 -1.36
N TYR A 72 18.41 3.14 -1.53
CA TYR A 72 17.48 2.94 -0.42
C TYR A 72 16.95 1.51 -0.27
N PHE A 73 17.02 0.72 -1.34
CA PHE A 73 16.44 -0.63 -1.40
C PHE A 73 17.47 -1.71 -1.77
N LYS A 74 18.78 -1.52 -1.49
CA LYS A 74 19.79 -2.58 -1.64
C LYS A 74 19.38 -3.83 -0.85
N GLY A 75 19.25 -4.95 -1.54
CA GLY A 75 18.86 -6.24 -0.95
C GLY A 75 17.36 -6.47 -0.80
N CYS A 76 16.50 -5.49 -1.14
CA CYS A 76 15.06 -5.70 -1.17
C CYS A 76 14.62 -6.27 -2.54
N GLN A 77 13.61 -7.13 -2.55
CA GLN A 77 13.04 -7.70 -3.77
C GLN A 77 12.22 -6.70 -4.60
N ALA A 78 12.06 -5.46 -4.13
CA ALA A 78 11.32 -4.41 -4.83
C ALA A 78 11.88 -4.19 -6.24
N SER A 79 11.01 -4.36 -7.24
CA SER A 79 11.34 -4.06 -8.63
C SER A 79 11.29 -2.56 -8.89
N GLN A 80 11.95 -2.09 -9.96
CA GLN A 80 11.85 -0.67 -10.36
C GLN A 80 10.40 -0.29 -10.68
N THR A 81 9.65 -1.22 -11.28
CA THR A 81 8.21 -1.07 -11.56
C THR A 81 7.41 -0.90 -10.27
N GLU A 82 7.72 -1.66 -9.22
CA GLU A 82 7.05 -1.51 -7.93
C GLU A 82 7.34 -0.15 -7.30
N ILE A 83 8.59 0.31 -7.32
CA ILE A 83 8.97 1.65 -6.84
C ILE A 83 8.18 2.72 -7.59
N ARG A 84 8.10 2.62 -8.93
CA ARG A 84 7.27 3.52 -9.75
C ARG A 84 5.81 3.52 -9.31
N LEU A 85 5.18 2.35 -9.16
CA LEU A 85 3.79 2.24 -8.71
C LEU A 85 3.57 2.80 -7.30
N ARG A 86 4.55 2.65 -6.41
CA ARG A 86 4.49 3.22 -5.05
C ARG A 86 4.57 4.74 -5.07
N ILE A 87 5.41 5.31 -5.93
CA ILE A 87 5.50 6.76 -6.13
C ILE A 87 4.19 7.30 -6.71
N CYS A 88 3.61 6.64 -7.71
CA CYS A 88 2.27 6.96 -8.23
C CYS A 88 1.22 6.97 -7.11
N LYS A 89 1.23 5.94 -6.25
CA LYS A 89 0.30 5.83 -5.11
C LYS A 89 0.52 6.92 -4.06
N LEU A 90 1.78 7.31 -3.82
CA LEU A 90 2.17 8.34 -2.87
C LEU A 90 1.66 9.72 -3.32
N LEU A 91 1.90 10.08 -4.59
CA LEU A 91 1.50 11.35 -5.18
C LEU A 91 0.03 11.38 -5.63
N LYS A 92 -0.64 10.23 -5.66
CA LYS A 92 -2.02 10.07 -6.17
C LYS A 92 -2.16 10.39 -7.66
N VAL A 93 -1.17 10.00 -8.47
CA VAL A 93 -1.13 10.27 -9.92
C VAL A 93 -0.81 8.99 -10.69
N TYR A 94 -1.44 8.79 -11.86
CA TYR A 94 -1.12 7.65 -12.74
C TYR A 94 0.11 7.92 -13.62
N ASP A 95 0.31 9.18 -14.04
CA ASP A 95 1.41 9.60 -14.90
C ASP A 95 2.44 10.47 -14.15
N LEU A 96 3.67 9.96 -14.00
CA LEU A 96 4.77 10.67 -13.34
C LEU A 96 5.55 11.60 -14.28
N ARG A 97 5.28 11.60 -15.60
CA ARG A 97 5.98 12.45 -16.57
C ARG A 97 5.88 13.94 -16.24
N LYS A 98 4.79 14.35 -15.57
CA LYS A 98 4.58 15.73 -15.10
C LYS A 98 5.62 16.18 -14.05
N TYR A 99 6.33 15.24 -13.43
CA TYR A 99 7.35 15.48 -12.43
C TYR A 99 8.78 15.32 -12.98
N GLU A 100 8.95 15.39 -14.30
CA GLU A 100 10.28 15.38 -14.91
C GLU A 100 11.07 16.62 -14.52
N GLY A 101 12.28 16.42 -13.96
CA GLY A 101 13.10 17.49 -13.40
C GLY A 101 12.61 18.07 -12.06
N VAL A 102 11.45 17.63 -11.55
CA VAL A 102 10.91 18.12 -10.28
C VAL A 102 11.56 17.38 -9.11
N LYS A 103 12.16 18.15 -8.21
CA LYS A 103 12.73 17.66 -6.95
C LYS A 103 11.97 18.31 -5.80
N PHE A 104 11.31 17.47 -5.00
CA PHE A 104 10.66 17.95 -3.78
C PHE A 104 11.72 18.23 -2.70
N GLU A 105 11.53 19.31 -1.96
CA GLU A 105 12.45 19.73 -0.90
C GLU A 105 12.04 19.18 0.47
N SER A 106 10.74 18.90 0.65
CA SER A 106 10.21 18.40 1.91
C SER A 106 9.09 17.37 1.73
N GLN A 107 8.92 16.53 2.74
CA GLN A 107 7.81 15.59 2.81
C GLN A 107 6.44 16.30 2.83
N GLU A 108 6.38 17.52 3.35
CA GLU A 108 5.14 18.32 3.36
C GLU A 108 4.71 18.75 1.96
N GLN A 109 5.65 19.06 1.06
CA GLN A 109 5.34 19.36 -0.33
C GLN A 109 4.73 18.14 -1.04
N ILE A 110 5.29 16.95 -0.81
CA ILE A 110 4.76 15.69 -1.34
C ILE A 110 3.32 15.45 -0.84
N ALA A 111 3.06 15.72 0.44
CA ALA A 111 1.73 15.58 1.03
C ALA A 111 0.72 16.60 0.47
N LYS A 112 1.13 17.87 0.31
CA LYS A 112 0.31 18.92 -0.30
C LYS A 112 -0.04 18.58 -1.75
N GLU A 113 0.95 18.13 -2.53
CA GLU A 113 0.76 17.68 -3.91
C GLU A 113 -0.24 16.53 -3.99
N ALA A 114 -0.07 15.50 -3.14
CA ALA A 114 -0.99 14.38 -3.06
C ALA A 114 -2.43 14.82 -2.69
N GLN A 115 -2.58 15.81 -1.81
CA GLN A 115 -3.87 16.37 -1.43
C GLN A 115 -4.50 17.16 -2.59
N GLN A 116 -3.72 17.95 -3.33
CA GLN A 116 -4.19 18.66 -4.51
C GLN A 116 -4.63 17.69 -5.61
N ASN A 117 -3.82 16.66 -5.89
CA ASN A 117 -4.15 15.61 -6.85
C ASN A 117 -5.43 14.86 -6.47
N ARG A 118 -5.66 14.62 -5.18
CA ARG A 118 -6.94 14.07 -4.72
C ARG A 118 -8.11 15.00 -5.00
N LYS A 119 -8.00 16.29 -4.67
CA LYS A 119 -9.06 17.28 -4.93
C LYS A 119 -9.38 17.37 -6.42
N LEU A 120 -8.37 17.35 -7.28
CA LEU A 120 -8.53 17.37 -8.74
C LEU A 120 -9.21 16.09 -9.28
N ALA A 121 -8.93 14.93 -8.66
CA ALA A 121 -9.62 13.69 -8.98
C ALA A 121 -11.11 13.76 -8.61
N ASP A 122 -11.43 14.33 -7.44
CA ASP A 122 -12.81 14.51 -6.98
C ASP A 122 -13.62 15.49 -7.85
N GLN A 123 -12.94 16.45 -8.48
CA GLN A 123 -13.53 17.43 -9.41
C GLN A 123 -13.76 16.91 -10.85
N GLY A 124 -13.46 15.64 -11.12
CA GLY A 124 -13.82 14.99 -12.41
C GLY A 124 -12.65 14.57 -13.29
N LYS A 125 -11.39 14.86 -12.95
CA LYS A 125 -10.20 14.35 -13.67
C LYS A 125 -9.74 12.96 -13.20
N ARG A 126 -10.69 12.05 -12.94
CA ARG A 126 -10.40 10.70 -12.41
C ARG A 126 -9.56 9.83 -13.35
N SER A 127 -9.58 10.09 -14.65
CA SER A 127 -8.79 9.33 -15.64
C SER A 127 -7.27 9.53 -15.51
N GLU A 128 -6.83 10.66 -14.94
CA GLU A 128 -5.41 11.01 -14.83
C GLU A 128 -4.85 10.87 -13.40
N LEU A 129 -5.72 10.73 -12.40
CA LEU A 129 -5.39 10.85 -10.98
C LEU A 129 -5.96 9.69 -10.17
N VAL A 130 -5.16 9.16 -9.24
CA VAL A 130 -5.54 8.00 -8.43
C VAL A 130 -6.50 8.44 -7.33
N GLY A 131 -7.79 8.53 -7.67
CA GLY A 131 -8.86 8.42 -6.68
C GLY A 131 -8.69 7.08 -5.97
N GLY A 132 -8.59 7.10 -4.64
CA GLY A 132 -8.51 5.87 -3.86
C GLY A 132 -9.65 4.95 -4.28
N ILE A 133 -9.32 3.68 -4.57
CA ILE A 133 -10.33 2.62 -4.62
C ILE A 133 -10.97 2.63 -3.24
N PHE A 134 -12.25 3.00 -3.19
CA PHE A 134 -13.10 2.84 -2.01
C PHE A 134 -13.26 1.35 -1.70
#